data_AF-X0XZ29-F1
#
_entry.id   AF-X0XZ29-F1
#
_cell.length_a   1.000
_cell.length_b   1.000
_cell.length_c   1.000
_cell.angle_alpha   90.00
_cell.angle_beta   90.00
_cell.angle_gamma   90.00
#
_symmetry.space_group_name_H-M   'P 1'
#
loop_
_entity.id
_entity.type
_entity.pdbx_description
1 polymer ?
#
loop_
_entity_poly.entity_id
_entity_poly.type
_entity_poly.pdbx_seq_one_letter_code
_entity_poly.pdbx_strand_id
1 'polypeptide(L)'
;MDELPIESLRKKRKSSIAVMAKMAKRDEIDAVISAGNTGACVAAFQMRMRNLAGVNRPGIAVVFPTFEGPVTICDVGANIACKPINLYQYGAMARMYSRHLLGIENPRVGLMSIGQEDAKGNEVVKKARELLKSDSNMNFVGNIEGRDIFKGVCDVAVCEGFVGNVILKLTEGLVDGLFKAIKYELVAEKLRLAMKFRPVMKRIYRKYDYNEYGGAPLLGVNGTAIICHGSSRSRT
;
A
#
# COMPACT_ATOMS: atom_id res chain seq x y z
N MET A 1 -16.28 -16.49 1.37
CA MET A 1 -15.37 -15.34 1.28
C MET A 1 -16.04 -14.08 1.85
N ASP A 2 -17.27 -14.25 2.37
CA ASP A 2 -18.26 -13.22 2.66
C ASP A 2 -18.59 -13.10 4.16
N GLU A 3 -17.78 -13.74 5.00
CA GLU A 3 -17.88 -13.61 6.46
C GLU A 3 -17.10 -12.38 6.93
N LEU A 4 -17.63 -11.68 7.95
CA LEU A 4 -16.90 -10.59 8.59
C LEU A 4 -15.54 -11.11 9.12
N PRO A 5 -14.41 -10.46 8.75
CA PRO A 5 -13.08 -10.98 9.03
C PRO A 5 -12.84 -11.37 10.49
N ILE A 6 -13.28 -10.53 11.43
CA ILE A 6 -13.10 -10.76 12.87
C ILE A 6 -13.89 -11.97 13.36
N GLU A 7 -15.12 -12.16 12.86
CA GLU A 7 -15.95 -13.30 13.25
C GLU A 7 -15.38 -14.61 12.72
N SER A 8 -14.92 -14.59 11.46
CA SER A 8 -14.31 -15.75 10.81
C SER A 8 -13.08 -16.23 11.59
N LEU A 9 -12.23 -15.31 12.09
CA LEU A 9 -11.06 -15.64 12.90
C LEU A 9 -11.39 -16.19 14.29
N ARG A 10 -12.47 -15.71 14.91
CA ARG A 10 -12.93 -16.23 16.20
C ARG A 10 -13.46 -17.67 16.07
N LYS A 11 -14.22 -17.94 15.01
CA LYS A 11 -14.80 -19.28 14.73
C LYS A 11 -13.75 -20.25 14.19
N LYS A 12 -12.94 -19.83 13.23
CA LYS A 12 -11.96 -20.68 12.50
C LYS A 12 -10.57 -20.56 13.10
N ARG A 13 -10.41 -20.95 14.37
CA ARG A 13 -9.13 -20.92 15.10
C ARG A 13 -8.02 -21.77 14.47
N LYS A 14 -8.39 -22.73 13.62
CA LYS A 14 -7.47 -23.62 12.89
C LYS A 14 -7.28 -23.22 11.41
N SER A 15 -7.73 -22.03 10.98
CA SER A 15 -7.45 -21.56 9.62
C SER A 15 -5.95 -21.34 9.42
N SER A 16 -5.47 -21.48 8.17
CA SER A 16 -4.06 -21.26 7.84
C SER A 16 -3.56 -19.89 8.30
N ILE A 17 -4.34 -18.83 8.06
CA ILE A 17 -4.03 -17.47 8.53
C ILE A 17 -3.90 -17.42 10.06
N ALA A 18 -4.83 -18.04 10.80
CA ALA A 18 -4.80 -18.02 12.26
C ALA A 18 -3.61 -18.83 12.83
N VAL A 19 -3.25 -19.95 12.20
CA VAL A 19 -2.10 -20.78 12.58
C VAL A 19 -0.79 -20.02 12.33
N MET A 20 -0.61 -19.43 11.15
CA MET A 20 0.58 -18.61 10.85
C MET A 20 0.75 -17.47 11.84
N ALA A 21 -0.33 -16.72 12.11
CA ALA A 21 -0.29 -15.61 13.07
C ALA A 21 0.05 -16.07 14.50
N LYS A 22 -0.34 -17.29 14.88
CA LYS A 22 -0.04 -17.88 16.18
C LYS A 22 1.42 -18.32 16.28
N MET A 23 1.96 -18.95 15.24
CA MET A 23 3.36 -19.34 15.17
C MET A 23 4.27 -18.11 15.22
N ALA A 24 3.93 -17.07 14.44
CA ALA A 24 4.65 -15.79 14.47
C ALA A 24 4.65 -15.15 15.86
N LYS A 25 3.54 -15.23 16.60
CA LYS A 25 3.48 -14.69 17.97
C LYS A 25 4.33 -15.48 18.98
N ARG A 26 4.69 -16.72 18.67
CA ARG A 26 5.53 -17.58 19.51
C ARG A 26 6.99 -17.57 19.07
N ASP A 27 7.33 -16.69 18.14
CA ASP A 27 8.66 -16.60 17.54
C ASP A 27 9.11 -17.95 16.93
N GLU A 28 8.14 -18.75 16.45
CA GLU A 28 8.40 -20.02 15.75
C GLU A 28 8.72 -19.82 14.26
N ILE A 29 8.46 -18.62 13.71
CA ILE A 29 8.70 -18.23 12.32
C ILE A 29 9.12 -16.76 12.22
N ASP A 30 9.97 -16.43 11.25
CA ASP A 30 10.50 -15.07 11.06
C ASP A 30 9.53 -14.13 10.30
N ALA A 31 8.70 -14.71 9.43
CA ALA A 31 7.79 -13.95 8.57
C ALA A 31 6.51 -14.73 8.23
N VAL A 32 5.43 -14.01 8.00
CA VAL A 32 4.17 -14.52 7.46
C VAL A 32 3.85 -13.90 6.12
N ILE A 33 3.44 -14.72 5.15
CA ILE A 33 3.04 -14.30 3.82
C ILE A 33 1.69 -14.96 3.50
N SER A 34 0.72 -14.18 3.02
CA SER A 34 -0.61 -14.69 2.71
C SER A 34 -1.22 -13.98 1.51
N ALA A 35 -1.65 -14.74 0.51
CA ALA A 35 -2.56 -14.28 -0.56
C ALA A 35 -4.05 -14.48 -0.21
N GLY A 36 -4.34 -14.74 1.07
CA GLY A 36 -5.71 -14.91 1.57
C GLY A 36 -6.47 -13.59 1.68
N ASN A 37 -7.65 -13.64 2.28
CA ASN A 37 -8.47 -12.43 2.49
C ASN A 37 -7.68 -11.37 3.29
N THR A 38 -7.51 -10.18 2.71
CA THR A 38 -6.76 -9.06 3.31
C THR A 38 -7.25 -8.70 4.70
N GLY A 39 -8.57 -8.55 4.88
CA GLY A 39 -9.17 -8.21 6.18
C GLY A 39 -8.90 -9.27 7.24
N ALA A 40 -8.95 -10.56 6.87
CA ALA A 40 -8.62 -11.66 7.77
C ALA A 40 -7.12 -11.67 8.13
N CYS A 41 -6.23 -11.35 7.19
CA CYS A 41 -4.80 -11.24 7.45
C CYS A 41 -4.51 -10.08 8.42
N VAL A 42 -5.00 -8.86 8.12
CA VAL A 42 -4.84 -7.68 8.98
C VAL A 42 -5.35 -7.97 10.38
N ALA A 43 -6.58 -8.48 10.51
CA ALA A 43 -7.16 -8.77 11.81
C ALA A 43 -6.38 -9.86 12.57
N ALA A 44 -5.95 -10.94 11.91
CA ALA A 44 -5.20 -12.00 12.55
C ALA A 44 -3.82 -11.52 13.05
N PHE A 45 -3.07 -10.83 12.19
CA PHE A 45 -1.73 -10.37 12.50
C PHE A 45 -1.77 -9.28 13.58
N GLN A 46 -2.66 -8.30 13.46
CA GLN A 46 -2.82 -7.27 14.49
C GLN A 46 -3.22 -7.88 15.86
N MET A 47 -4.17 -8.82 15.88
CA MET A 47 -4.64 -9.41 17.14
C MET A 47 -3.63 -10.36 17.79
N ARG A 48 -2.85 -11.09 16.99
CA ARG A 48 -1.96 -12.15 17.49
C ARG A 48 -0.53 -11.66 17.62
N MET A 49 0.06 -11.12 16.56
CA MET A 49 1.45 -10.64 16.58
C MET A 49 1.58 -9.40 17.47
N ARG A 50 0.49 -8.62 17.61
CA ARG A 50 0.45 -7.30 18.25
C ARG A 50 1.21 -6.25 17.43
N ASN A 51 1.07 -4.99 17.80
CA ASN A 51 1.81 -3.91 17.17
C ASN A 51 3.18 -3.73 17.82
N LEU A 52 4.10 -3.12 17.09
CA LEU A 52 5.33 -2.56 17.66
C LEU A 52 5.02 -1.54 18.76
N ALA A 53 5.93 -1.40 19.72
CA ALA A 53 5.80 -0.40 20.78
C ALA A 53 5.62 1.01 20.18
N GLY A 54 4.63 1.74 20.68
CA GLY A 54 4.28 3.07 20.16
C GLY A 54 3.40 3.08 18.92
N VAL A 55 3.20 1.96 18.21
CA VAL A 55 2.31 1.89 17.04
C VAL A 55 0.86 1.58 17.46
N ASN A 56 -0.06 2.48 17.15
CA ASN A 56 -1.47 2.33 17.52
C ASN A 56 -2.20 1.35 16.60
N ARG A 57 -1.94 1.44 15.30
CA ARG A 57 -2.54 0.58 14.27
C ARG A 57 -1.51 0.29 13.19
N PRO A 58 -1.42 -0.95 12.68
CA PRO A 58 -0.58 -1.23 11.54
C PRO A 58 -1.23 -0.71 10.26
N GLY A 59 -0.45 -0.43 9.22
CA GLY A 59 -0.93 0.05 7.91
C GLY A 59 -0.44 -0.84 6.78
N ILE A 60 -1.27 -1.07 5.75
CA ILE A 60 -0.80 -1.74 4.54
C ILE A 60 -0.06 -0.71 3.70
N ALA A 61 1.20 -0.99 3.40
CA ALA A 61 1.98 -0.18 2.46
C ALA A 61 2.09 -0.89 1.11
N VAL A 62 1.99 -0.12 0.03
CA VAL A 62 2.21 -0.59 -1.35
C VAL A 62 3.14 0.37 -2.06
N VAL A 63 3.94 -0.14 -3.00
CA VAL A 63 4.85 0.68 -3.79
C VAL A 63 4.28 0.85 -5.19
N PHE A 64 4.08 2.09 -5.59
CA PHE A 64 3.69 2.43 -6.95
C PHE A 64 4.95 2.69 -7.77
N PRO A 65 5.20 1.93 -8.84
CA PRO A 65 6.16 2.34 -9.85
C PRO A 65 5.64 3.57 -10.58
N THR A 66 6.27 4.72 -10.39
CA THR A 66 5.96 5.94 -11.14
C THR A 66 7.06 6.28 -12.12
N PHE A 67 6.83 7.26 -12.99
CA PHE A 67 7.82 7.73 -13.95
C PHE A 67 9.03 8.38 -13.27
N GLU A 68 8.81 9.00 -12.11
CA GLU A 68 9.82 9.74 -11.35
C GLU A 68 10.47 8.89 -10.23
N GLY A 69 10.14 7.61 -10.14
CA GLY A 69 10.63 6.70 -9.12
C GLY A 69 9.52 6.00 -8.33
N PRO A 70 9.86 5.08 -7.41
CA PRO A 70 8.87 4.38 -6.60
C PRO A 70 8.28 5.30 -5.53
N VAL A 71 6.95 5.24 -5.36
CA VAL A 71 6.24 5.95 -4.28
C VAL A 71 5.57 4.95 -3.35
N THR A 72 5.90 5.00 -2.06
CA THR A 72 5.25 4.16 -1.05
C THR A 72 3.95 4.81 -0.56
N ILE A 73 2.81 4.15 -0.70
CA ILE A 73 1.52 4.64 -0.22
C ILE A 73 1.11 3.85 1.03
N CYS A 74 0.72 4.55 2.10
CA CYS A 74 0.24 3.93 3.35
C CYS A 74 -0.81 4.83 4.03
N ASP A 75 -1.97 4.37 4.46
CA ASP A 75 -2.51 3.02 4.43
C ASP A 75 -3.35 2.79 3.16
N VAL A 76 -3.36 1.58 2.61
CA VAL A 76 -4.19 1.20 1.46
C VAL A 76 -5.26 0.14 1.76
N GLY A 77 -5.60 -0.06 3.04
CA GLY A 77 -6.81 -0.82 3.38
C GLY A 77 -6.77 -1.60 4.68
N ALA A 78 -5.75 -1.45 5.54
CA ALA A 78 -5.80 -2.06 6.87
C ALA A 78 -6.89 -1.41 7.74
N ASN A 79 -7.05 -0.09 7.65
CA ASN A 79 -7.93 0.69 8.51
C ASN A 79 -8.78 1.66 7.69
N ILE A 80 -10.07 1.38 7.61
CA ILE A 80 -11.02 2.20 6.84
C ILE A 80 -11.03 3.65 7.32
N ALA A 81 -11.02 3.87 8.64
CA ALA A 81 -11.00 5.20 9.26
C ALA A 81 -9.84 5.31 10.25
N CYS A 82 -9.18 6.46 10.27
CA CYS A 82 -7.98 6.70 11.06
C CYS A 82 -8.11 7.92 11.98
N LYS A 83 -7.37 7.91 13.10
CA LYS A 83 -7.13 9.12 13.89
C LYS A 83 -5.93 9.88 13.33
N PRO A 84 -5.78 11.19 13.60
CA PRO A 84 -4.63 11.98 13.14
C PRO A 84 -3.27 11.33 13.46
N ILE A 85 -3.13 10.78 14.66
CA ILE A 85 -1.90 10.09 15.10
C ILE A 85 -1.58 8.86 14.25
N ASN A 86 -2.58 8.19 13.67
CA ASN A 86 -2.33 7.03 12.81
C ASN A 86 -1.68 7.46 11.50
N LEU A 87 -2.13 8.57 10.90
CA LEU A 87 -1.52 9.11 9.68
C LEU A 87 -0.06 9.51 9.95
N TYR A 88 0.21 10.18 11.07
CA TYR A 88 1.59 10.47 11.48
C TYR A 88 2.45 9.18 11.57
N GLN A 89 1.94 8.14 12.25
CA GLN A 89 2.64 6.87 12.39
C GLN A 89 2.85 6.16 11.06
N TYR A 90 1.88 6.20 10.14
CA TYR A 90 2.03 5.66 8.79
C TYR A 90 3.14 6.39 8.02
N GLY A 91 3.23 7.72 8.13
CA GLY A 91 4.33 8.49 7.58
C GLY A 91 5.68 8.05 8.12
N ALA A 92 5.81 7.91 9.45
CA ALA A 92 7.05 7.46 10.08
C ALA A 92 7.45 6.05 9.63
N MET A 93 6.52 5.10 9.64
CA MET A 93 6.77 3.71 9.24
C MET A 93 7.08 3.58 7.75
N ALA A 94 6.30 4.22 6.89
CA ALA A 94 6.48 4.16 5.44
C ALA A 94 7.75 4.91 4.98
N ARG A 95 8.16 5.98 5.69
CA ARG A 95 9.47 6.61 5.50
C ARG A 95 10.61 5.63 5.79
N MET A 96 10.54 4.88 6.88
CA MET A 96 11.57 3.89 7.20
C MET A 96 11.60 2.74 6.18
N TYR A 97 10.43 2.27 5.77
CA TYR A 97 10.33 1.31 4.68
C TYR A 97 10.98 1.85 3.40
N SER A 98 10.60 3.04 2.94
CA SER A 98 11.14 3.65 1.72
C SER A 98 12.66 3.86 1.80
N ARG A 99 13.17 4.32 2.94
CA ARG A 99 14.62 4.50 3.14
C ARG A 99 15.40 3.20 3.05
N HIS A 100 14.96 2.17 3.79
CA HIS A 100 15.75 0.96 3.95
C HIS A 100 15.52 -0.07 2.83
N LEU A 101 14.32 -0.14 2.27
CA LEU A 101 13.96 -1.13 1.26
C LEU A 101 14.04 -0.57 -0.16
N LEU A 102 13.81 0.74 -0.35
CA LEU A 102 13.88 1.39 -1.67
C LEU A 102 15.14 2.24 -1.84
N GLY A 103 15.99 2.37 -0.80
CA GLY A 103 17.27 3.07 -0.87
C GLY A 103 17.14 4.61 -0.96
N ILE A 104 15.99 5.17 -0.61
CA ILE A 104 15.76 6.62 -0.67
C ILE A 104 16.25 7.24 0.64
N GLU A 105 17.42 7.89 0.64
CA GLU A 105 18.10 8.31 1.87
C GLU A 105 17.25 9.22 2.79
N ASN A 106 16.55 10.20 2.21
CA ASN A 106 15.68 11.12 2.94
C ASN A 106 14.27 11.23 2.30
N PRO A 107 13.42 10.21 2.44
CA PRO A 107 12.15 10.14 1.71
C PRO A 107 11.22 11.29 2.05
N ARG A 108 10.75 12.01 1.04
CA ARG A 108 9.76 13.08 1.14
C ARG A 108 8.39 12.49 1.44
N VAL A 109 7.80 12.91 2.54
CA VAL A 109 6.50 12.43 3.03
C VAL A 109 5.43 13.47 2.69
N GLY A 110 4.49 13.10 1.84
CA GLY A 110 3.30 13.90 1.50
C GLY A 110 2.04 13.36 2.17
N LEU A 111 1.14 14.25 2.57
CA LEU A 111 -0.16 13.89 3.14
C LEU A 111 -1.26 14.05 2.09
N MET A 112 -1.98 12.98 1.78
CA MET A 112 -3.06 13.00 0.79
C MET A 112 -4.19 13.93 1.24
N SER A 113 -4.58 14.84 0.35
CA SER A 113 -5.62 15.83 0.57
C SER A 113 -6.38 16.13 -0.72
N ILE A 114 -7.43 16.95 -0.62
CA ILE A 114 -8.25 17.45 -1.73
C ILE A 114 -7.68 18.75 -2.34
N GLY A 115 -6.49 19.16 -1.92
CA GLY A 115 -5.80 20.36 -2.36
C GLY A 115 -4.50 20.55 -1.57
N GLN A 116 -3.57 21.30 -2.15
CA GLN A 116 -2.23 21.48 -1.61
C GLN A 116 -2.18 22.51 -0.47
N GLU A 117 -3.16 23.40 -0.38
CA GLU A 117 -3.17 24.46 0.63
C GLU A 117 -3.41 23.88 2.05
N ASP A 118 -2.78 24.48 3.06
CA ASP A 118 -2.89 24.04 4.46
C ASP A 118 -4.34 24.04 4.99
N ALA A 119 -5.21 24.90 4.46
CA ALA A 119 -6.62 24.95 4.85
C ALA A 119 -7.45 23.76 4.32
N LYS A 120 -6.95 22.99 3.34
CA LYS A 120 -7.67 21.89 2.69
C LYS A 120 -7.60 20.60 3.49
N GLY A 121 -8.59 19.73 3.23
CA GLY A 121 -8.74 18.44 3.91
C GLY A 121 -9.75 18.49 5.06
N ASN A 122 -10.12 17.32 5.55
CA ASN A 122 -10.98 17.17 6.72
C ASN A 122 -10.19 17.44 8.02
N GLU A 123 -10.89 17.47 9.16
CA GLU A 123 -10.25 17.71 10.47
C GLU A 123 -9.17 16.68 10.83
N VAL A 124 -9.29 15.45 10.34
CA VAL A 124 -8.29 14.39 10.55
C VAL A 124 -6.99 14.73 9.82
N VAL A 125 -7.09 15.13 8.55
CA VAL A 125 -5.96 15.54 7.70
C VAL A 125 -5.28 16.79 8.28
N LYS A 126 -6.05 17.81 8.69
CA LYS A 126 -5.47 19.03 9.27
C LYS A 126 -4.65 18.76 10.52
N LYS A 127 -5.20 17.98 11.46
CA LYS A 127 -4.48 17.61 12.70
C LYS A 127 -3.30 16.69 12.43
N ALA A 128 -3.41 15.78 11.45
CA ALA A 128 -2.29 14.92 11.07
C ALA A 128 -1.14 15.72 10.48
N ARG A 129 -1.45 16.77 9.71
CA ARG A 129 -0.45 17.69 9.17
C ARG A 129 0.34 18.39 10.27
N GLU A 130 -0.34 18.88 11.31
CA GLU A 130 0.33 19.50 12.46
C GLU A 130 1.32 18.53 13.11
N LEU A 131 0.91 17.28 13.32
CA LEU A 131 1.79 16.24 13.87
C LEU A 131 2.99 15.96 12.96
N LEU A 132 2.75 15.74 11.66
CA LEU A 132 3.82 15.49 10.67
C LEU A 132 4.79 16.67 10.56
N LYS A 133 4.29 17.90 10.60
CA LYS A 133 5.10 19.12 10.55
C LYS A 133 5.89 19.35 11.83
N SER A 134 5.38 18.90 12.98
CA SER A 134 6.05 19.07 14.28
C SER A 134 7.25 18.15 14.50
N ASP A 135 7.35 17.05 13.73
CA ASP A 135 8.49 16.13 13.81
C ASP A 135 9.62 16.57 12.87
N SER A 136 10.68 17.13 13.45
CA SER A 136 11.89 17.54 12.71
C SER A 136 12.61 16.42 11.95
N ASN A 137 12.36 15.15 12.28
CA ASN A 137 12.92 14.00 11.55
C ASN A 137 12.07 13.58 10.34
N MET A 138 10.87 14.15 10.22
CA MET A 138 9.98 13.94 9.09
C MET A 138 10.34 14.92 7.98
N ASN A 139 10.80 14.41 6.83
CA ASN A 139 10.93 15.22 5.62
C ASN A 139 9.54 15.48 5.01
N PHE A 140 8.71 16.22 5.72
CA PHE A 140 7.31 16.47 5.37
C PHE A 140 7.21 17.57 4.31
N VAL A 141 6.67 17.24 3.14
CA VAL A 141 6.55 18.17 2.00
C VAL A 141 5.18 18.81 1.86
N GLY A 142 4.30 18.62 2.84
CA GLY A 142 2.96 19.21 2.84
C GLY A 142 1.88 18.30 2.29
N ASN A 143 0.74 18.91 1.95
CA ASN A 143 -0.37 18.19 1.34
C ASN A 143 -0.05 17.87 -0.14
N ILE A 144 -0.50 16.71 -0.59
CA ILE A 144 -0.42 16.29 -2.00
C ILE A 144 -1.82 15.86 -2.47
N GLU A 145 -2.06 15.98 -3.78
CA GLU A 145 -3.28 15.47 -4.40
C GLU A 145 -3.02 14.13 -5.10
N GLY A 146 -4.08 13.38 -5.40
CA GLY A 146 -3.95 12.06 -6.04
C GLY A 146 -3.20 12.08 -7.39
N ARG A 147 -3.30 13.20 -8.13
CA ARG A 147 -2.56 13.41 -9.38
C ARG A 147 -1.05 13.61 -9.19
N ASP A 148 -0.62 14.00 -8.00
CA ASP A 148 0.78 14.33 -7.74
C ASP A 148 1.63 13.09 -7.43
N ILE A 149 0.98 11.94 -7.11
CA ILE A 149 1.64 10.65 -6.91
C ILE A 149 2.58 10.31 -8.07
N PHE A 150 2.16 10.60 -9.32
CA PHE A 150 2.93 10.27 -10.51
C PHE A 150 3.87 11.37 -11.00
N LYS A 151 3.98 12.49 -10.26
CA LYS A 151 4.77 13.67 -10.65
C LYS A 151 6.09 13.83 -9.86
N GLY A 152 6.45 12.85 -9.03
CA GLY A 152 7.71 12.87 -8.29
C GLY A 152 7.79 13.94 -7.20
N VAL A 153 6.67 14.42 -6.66
CA VAL A 153 6.66 15.43 -5.59
C VAL A 153 6.96 14.84 -4.20
N CYS A 154 6.77 13.54 -4.03
CA CYS A 154 6.99 12.81 -2.79
C CYS A 154 7.46 11.38 -3.06
N ASP A 155 8.05 10.75 -2.06
CA ASP A 155 8.51 9.35 -2.10
C ASP A 155 7.62 8.45 -1.21
N VAL A 156 6.89 9.08 -0.27
CA VAL A 156 5.90 8.46 0.59
C VAL A 156 4.62 9.29 0.57
N ALA A 157 3.48 8.65 0.28
CA ALA A 157 2.16 9.26 0.33
C ALA A 157 1.33 8.64 1.46
N VAL A 158 0.88 9.49 2.39
CA VAL A 158 0.12 9.04 3.56
C VAL A 158 -1.36 9.33 3.40
N CYS A 159 -2.22 8.36 3.70
CA CYS A 159 -3.67 8.53 3.64
C CYS A 159 -4.41 7.56 4.58
N GLU A 160 -5.72 7.82 4.76
CA GLU A 160 -6.61 6.85 5.41
C GLU A 160 -6.78 5.62 4.51
N GLY A 161 -6.93 4.43 5.09
CA GLY A 161 -7.02 3.18 4.33
C GLY A 161 -8.18 3.16 3.33
N PHE A 162 -9.28 3.88 3.59
CA PHE A 162 -10.34 4.06 2.61
C PHE A 162 -9.85 4.78 1.35
N VAL A 163 -9.21 5.95 1.52
CA VAL A 163 -8.68 6.76 0.41
C VAL A 163 -7.58 6.00 -0.34
N GLY A 164 -6.65 5.39 0.39
CA GLY A 164 -5.57 4.62 -0.21
C GLY A 164 -6.07 3.41 -0.99
N ASN A 165 -7.07 2.69 -0.48
CA ASN A 165 -7.67 1.57 -1.20
C ASN A 165 -8.41 2.03 -2.47
N VAL A 166 -9.10 3.18 -2.43
CA VAL A 166 -9.71 3.78 -3.63
C VAL A 166 -8.63 4.14 -4.66
N ILE A 167 -7.54 4.78 -4.25
CA ILE A 167 -6.40 5.13 -5.13
C ILE A 167 -5.80 3.86 -5.75
N LEU A 168 -5.57 2.83 -4.94
CA LEU A 168 -5.04 1.53 -5.38
C LEU A 168 -5.95 0.90 -6.44
N LYS A 169 -7.24 0.76 -6.14
CA LYS A 169 -8.20 0.12 -7.05
C LYS A 169 -8.49 0.93 -8.31
N LEU A 170 -8.49 2.26 -8.22
CA LEU A 170 -8.58 3.12 -9.39
C LEU A 170 -7.35 2.96 -10.29
N THR A 171 -6.16 2.95 -9.71
CA THR A 171 -4.90 2.82 -10.47
C THR A 171 -4.82 1.46 -11.16
N GLU A 172 -5.16 0.38 -10.45
CA GLU A 172 -5.27 -0.97 -11.02
C GLU A 172 -6.21 -1.02 -12.23
N GLY A 173 -7.43 -0.51 -12.06
CA GLY A 173 -8.44 -0.50 -13.11
C GLY A 173 -8.05 0.37 -14.32
N LEU A 174 -7.43 1.52 -14.07
CA LEU A 174 -6.96 2.43 -15.12
C LEU A 174 -5.84 1.79 -15.94
N VAL A 175 -4.83 1.19 -15.28
CA VAL A 175 -3.72 0.50 -15.96
C VAL A 175 -4.27 -0.64 -16.81
N ASP A 176 -5.05 -1.55 -16.23
CA ASP A 176 -5.61 -2.69 -16.97
C ASP A 176 -6.51 -2.25 -18.14
N GLY A 177 -7.33 -1.22 -17.94
CA GLY A 177 -8.19 -0.65 -18.97
C GLY A 177 -7.41 -0.03 -20.12
N LEU A 178 -6.41 0.79 -19.82
CA LEU A 178 -5.57 1.46 -20.82
C LEU A 178 -4.79 0.44 -21.68
N PHE A 179 -4.21 -0.57 -21.05
CA PHE A 179 -3.50 -1.63 -21.77
C PHE A 179 -4.43 -2.46 -22.67
N LYS A 180 -5.66 -2.74 -22.24
CA LYS A 180 -6.68 -3.40 -23.07
C LYS A 180 -7.08 -2.54 -24.26
N ALA A 181 -7.32 -1.23 -24.05
CA ALA A 181 -7.66 -0.30 -25.12
C ALA A 181 -6.55 -0.20 -26.17
N ILE A 182 -5.29 0.00 -25.75
CA ILE A 182 -4.14 0.05 -26.67
C ILE A 182 -4.02 -1.25 -27.47
N LYS A 183 -4.19 -2.41 -26.80
CA LYS A 183 -4.15 -3.70 -27.48
C LYS A 183 -5.27 -3.84 -28.51
N TYR A 184 -6.48 -3.38 -28.19
CA TYR A 184 -7.62 -3.42 -29.09
C TYR A 184 -7.37 -2.59 -30.36
N GLU A 185 -6.98 -1.32 -30.20
CA GLU A 185 -6.68 -0.42 -31.32
C GLU A 185 -5.55 -0.96 -32.22
N LEU A 186 -4.47 -1.49 -31.63
CA LEU A 186 -3.36 -2.06 -32.41
C LEU A 186 -3.78 -3.28 -33.24
N VAL A 187 -4.67 -4.12 -32.70
CA VAL A 187 -5.19 -5.30 -33.40
C VAL A 187 -6.17 -4.90 -34.49
N ALA A 188 -7.04 -3.92 -34.22
CA ALA A 188 -8.02 -3.38 -35.16
C ALA A 188 -7.36 -2.70 -36.36
N GLU A 189 -6.27 -1.94 -36.12
CA GLU A 189 -5.49 -1.30 -37.19
C GLU A 189 -4.80 -2.37 -38.06
N LYS A 190 -3.82 -3.11 -37.50
CA LYS A 190 -3.08 -4.16 -38.22
C LYS A 190 -2.49 -5.20 -37.25
N LEU A 191 -2.89 -6.47 -37.40
CA LEU A 191 -2.38 -7.57 -36.57
C LEU A 191 -0.84 -7.68 -36.56
N ARG A 192 -0.17 -7.45 -37.70
CA ARG A 192 1.31 -7.45 -37.78
C ARG A 192 1.93 -6.34 -36.92
N LEU A 193 1.29 -5.17 -36.85
CA LEU A 193 1.73 -4.06 -36.00
C LEU A 193 1.59 -4.43 -34.52
N ALA A 194 0.44 -4.99 -34.12
CA ALA A 194 0.22 -5.47 -32.76
C ALA A 194 1.28 -6.49 -32.32
N MET A 195 1.67 -7.42 -33.20
CA MET A 195 2.72 -8.40 -32.90
C MET A 195 4.10 -7.73 -32.71
N LYS A 196 4.44 -6.74 -33.53
CA LYS A 196 5.71 -5.99 -33.41
C LYS A 196 5.77 -5.16 -32.11
N PHE A 197 4.64 -4.60 -31.68
CA PHE A 197 4.56 -3.79 -30.45
C PHE A 197 4.40 -4.61 -29.17
N ARG A 198 3.98 -5.88 -29.27
CA ARG A 198 3.77 -6.76 -28.10
C ARG A 198 4.95 -6.84 -27.13
N PRO A 199 6.23 -6.96 -27.56
CA PRO A 199 7.36 -6.97 -26.64
C PRO A 199 7.53 -5.64 -25.89
N VAL A 200 7.29 -4.50 -26.57
CA VAL A 200 7.35 -3.17 -25.96
C VAL A 200 6.26 -3.03 -24.89
N MET A 201 5.02 -3.39 -25.24
CA MET A 201 3.89 -3.37 -24.31
C MET A 201 4.14 -4.24 -23.08
N LYS A 202 4.71 -5.44 -23.25
CA LYS A 202 5.09 -6.31 -22.13
C LYS A 202 6.14 -5.66 -21.22
N ARG A 203 7.14 -4.97 -21.78
CA ARG A 203 8.16 -4.28 -20.97
C ARG A 203 7.57 -3.11 -20.20
N ILE A 204 6.69 -2.32 -20.81
CA ILE A 204 6.02 -1.20 -20.13
C ILE A 204 5.12 -1.75 -19.03
N TYR A 205 4.29 -2.76 -19.32
CA TYR A 205 3.44 -3.39 -18.32
C TYR A 205 4.26 -3.88 -17.14
N ARG A 206 5.34 -4.65 -17.39
CA ARG A 206 6.22 -5.12 -16.32
C ARG A 206 6.87 -3.99 -15.53
N LYS A 207 7.28 -2.89 -16.17
CA LYS A 207 7.93 -1.77 -15.47
C LYS A 207 6.97 -1.05 -14.51
N TYR A 208 5.69 -0.99 -14.86
CA TYR A 208 4.67 -0.25 -14.11
C TYR A 208 3.63 -1.15 -13.42
N ASP A 209 3.89 -2.46 -13.39
CA ASP A 209 3.10 -3.42 -12.62
C ASP A 209 3.58 -3.38 -11.17
N TYR A 210 2.73 -2.88 -10.27
CA TYR A 210 3.03 -2.83 -8.85
C TYR A 210 3.26 -4.22 -8.24
N ASN A 211 2.73 -5.29 -8.86
CA ASN A 211 2.99 -6.66 -8.41
C ASN A 211 4.47 -7.05 -8.50
N GLU A 212 5.29 -6.34 -9.29
CA GLU A 212 6.73 -6.60 -9.39
C GLU A 212 7.49 -6.12 -8.13
N TYR A 213 6.90 -5.25 -7.30
CA TYR A 213 7.44 -4.90 -5.98
C TYR A 213 7.10 -5.95 -4.90
N GLY A 214 6.35 -6.99 -5.24
CA GLY A 214 5.95 -8.07 -4.34
C GLY A 214 4.65 -7.79 -3.58
N GLY A 215 4.40 -8.58 -2.53
CA GLY A 215 3.23 -8.42 -1.67
C GLY A 215 3.28 -7.15 -0.80
N ALA A 216 2.14 -6.72 -0.28
CA ALA A 216 2.00 -5.51 0.50
C ALA A 216 2.38 -5.73 1.98
N PRO A 217 3.46 -5.12 2.50
CA PRO A 217 3.81 -5.24 3.91
C PRO A 217 2.77 -4.59 4.81
N LEU A 218 2.45 -5.27 5.92
CA LEU A 218 1.64 -4.73 7.00
C LEU A 218 2.58 -4.06 8.02
N LEU A 219 2.90 -2.79 7.78
CA LEU A 219 3.83 -2.03 8.60
C LEU A 219 3.28 -1.82 10.01
N GLY A 220 4.13 -2.01 11.02
CA GLY A 220 3.80 -1.71 12.41
C GLY A 220 3.33 -2.90 13.25
N VAL A 221 3.20 -4.10 12.66
CA VAL A 221 3.07 -5.34 13.45
C VAL A 221 4.42 -5.76 14.03
N ASN A 222 4.38 -6.48 15.16
CA ASN A 222 5.57 -7.04 15.78
C ASN A 222 5.99 -8.34 15.08
N GLY A 223 6.90 -8.22 14.12
CA GLY A 223 7.35 -9.26 13.20
C GLY A 223 7.12 -8.88 11.74
N THR A 224 7.45 -9.76 10.80
CA THR A 224 7.30 -9.49 9.36
C THR A 224 6.00 -10.08 8.83
N ALA A 225 5.13 -9.25 8.25
CA ALA A 225 3.87 -9.71 7.65
C ALA A 225 3.65 -9.10 6.27
N ILE A 226 3.46 -9.96 5.27
CA ILE A 226 3.21 -9.59 3.87
C ILE A 226 1.84 -10.10 3.44
N ILE A 227 1.03 -9.22 2.87
CA ILE A 227 -0.30 -9.54 2.32
C ILE A 227 -0.22 -9.43 0.80
N CYS A 228 -0.29 -10.55 0.12
CA CYS A 228 -0.28 -10.60 -1.34
C CYS A 228 -1.66 -10.31 -1.91
N HIS A 229 -1.71 -9.87 -3.17
CA HIS A 229 -2.98 -9.65 -3.84
C HIS A 229 -3.73 -10.98 -4.03
N GLY A 230 -5.06 -10.97 -3.95
CA GLY A 230 -5.87 -12.18 -4.11
C GLY A 230 -5.74 -12.85 -5.49
N SER A 231 -5.21 -12.12 -6.49
CA SER A 231 -4.92 -12.62 -7.84
C SER A 231 -3.44 -12.99 -8.05
N SER A 232 -2.64 -13.10 -6.98
CA SER A 232 -1.25 -13.51 -7.06
C SER A 232 -1.10 -14.85 -7.80
N ARG A 233 -0.06 -14.93 -8.64
CA ARG A 233 0.34 -16.11 -9.42
C ARG A 233 1.67 -16.64 -8.89
N SER A 234 2.13 -17.81 -9.35
CA SER A 234 3.41 -18.38 -8.90
C SER A 234 4.64 -17.45 -9.02
N ARG A 235 4.58 -16.43 -9.88
CA ARG A 235 5.64 -15.43 -10.08
C ARG A 235 5.63 -14.29 -9.04
N THR A 236 4.52 -14.08 -8.34
CA THR A 236 4.27 -12.97 -7.40
C THR A 236 4.11 -13.50 -5.98
#